data_AF-A0A2A5CAU0-F1
#
_entry.id   AF-A0A2A5CAU0-F1
#
_cell.length_a   1.000
_cell.length_b   1.000
_cell.length_c   1.000
_cell.angle_alpha   90.00
_cell.angle_beta   90.00
_cell.angle_gamma   90.00
#
_symmetry.space_group_name_H-M   'P 1'
#
loop_
_entity.id
_entity.type
_entity.pdbx_description
1 polymer ?
#
loop_
_entity_poly.entity_id
_entity_poly.type
_entity_poly.pdbx_seq_one_letter_code
_entity_poly.pdbx_strand_id
1 'polypeptide(L)'
;MESFLRHSLKHSRLILLAVSVFALSGCSGLIYKVAGKTTAIYGQGVMMPYLMTTDDTAIACVAGESLTPLMLSFNQFTSDIDQLAVLTHMVGGVCADHLANEAHLDYLRLARDQRISSAQDARIQAKRFHALAAKRQYKGYKALVRSFGEIGESCPNFASEAEQFVWIIGVATSLQAVLSDTLGGMEAGVPKNIAPKAMRAAACLDNEKGNRLWWGLPKSINAVLASIIPGAATEGIDPWQEMNIAAQIGEHEGVRMSQALMAIAANNASNTELLKDTIRAHAASLKKIAPNREYYLVDVMATDMITMLSDTLWTEAVGHRTPHGGLGSFWDDKSDEPALDINMDDL
;
A
#
# COMPACT_ATOMS: atom_id res chain seq x y z
N MET A 1 2.62 71.01 30.60
CA MET A 1 2.81 70.62 29.18
C MET A 1 3.68 69.36 29.02
N GLU A 2 4.66 69.11 29.89
CA GLU A 2 5.54 67.93 29.79
C GLU A 2 4.88 66.56 30.10
N SER A 3 3.89 66.52 31.00
CA SER A 3 3.19 65.28 31.36
C SER A 3 2.40 64.66 30.19
N PHE A 4 1.77 65.50 29.36
CA PHE A 4 0.94 65.07 28.24
C PHE A 4 1.78 64.49 27.09
N LEU A 5 2.94 65.09 26.80
CA LEU A 5 3.91 64.60 25.82
C LEU A 5 4.51 63.25 26.21
N ARG A 6 4.82 63.02 27.50
CA ARG A 6 5.30 61.72 27.99
C ARG A 6 4.28 60.60 27.86
N HIS A 7 3.00 60.88 28.05
CA HIS A 7 1.93 59.89 27.89
C HIS A 7 1.72 59.50 26.42
N SER A 8 1.74 60.48 25.51
CA SER A 8 1.63 60.26 24.06
C SER A 8 2.80 59.44 23.50
N LEU A 9 4.04 59.71 23.96
CA LEU A 9 5.23 58.94 23.58
C LEU A 9 5.22 57.49 24.10
N LYS A 10 4.67 57.26 25.31
CA LYS A 10 4.49 55.90 25.85
C LYS A 10 3.44 55.10 25.08
N HIS A 11 2.32 55.72 24.71
CA HIS A 11 1.27 55.06 23.91
C HIS A 11 1.75 54.76 22.49
N SER A 12 2.48 55.67 21.85
CA SER A 12 3.08 55.44 20.52
C SER A 12 4.10 54.29 20.53
N ARG A 13 4.94 54.17 21.58
CA ARG A 13 5.86 53.03 21.75
C ARG A 13 5.15 51.70 21.98
N LEU A 14 4.07 51.70 22.75
CA LEU A 14 3.24 50.51 22.99
C LEU A 14 2.52 50.06 21.71
N ILE A 15 2.02 50.99 20.89
CA ILE A 15 1.41 50.69 19.60
C ILE A 15 2.46 50.14 18.62
N LEU A 16 3.65 50.71 18.56
CA LEU A 16 4.76 50.20 17.73
C LEU A 16 5.21 48.79 18.15
N LEU A 17 5.26 48.50 19.45
CA LEU A 17 5.55 47.15 19.98
C LEU A 17 4.42 46.17 19.69
N ALA A 18 3.15 46.60 19.79
CA ALA A 18 2.02 45.74 19.45
C ALA A 18 1.99 45.40 17.95
N VAL A 19 2.24 46.39 17.08
CA VAL A 19 2.30 46.19 15.63
C VAL A 19 3.47 45.30 15.22
N SER A 20 4.64 45.43 15.85
CA SER A 20 5.78 44.54 15.56
C SER A 20 5.54 43.11 16.04
N VAL A 21 4.93 42.91 17.20
CA VAL A 21 4.54 41.56 17.68
C VAL A 21 3.47 40.93 16.80
N PHE A 22 2.47 41.70 16.34
CA PHE A 22 1.46 41.21 15.39
C PHE A 22 2.03 40.91 13.99
N ALA A 23 3.00 41.70 13.51
CA ALA A 23 3.67 41.45 12.24
C ALA A 23 4.56 40.19 12.30
N LEU A 24 5.24 39.95 13.43
CA LEU A 24 6.10 38.78 13.64
C LEU A 24 5.29 37.48 13.83
N SER A 25 4.13 37.53 14.47
CA SER A 25 3.27 36.33 14.66
C SER A 25 2.57 35.89 13.38
N GLY A 26 2.28 36.81 12.45
CA GLY A 26 1.71 36.49 11.13
C GLY A 26 2.72 35.89 10.12
N CYS A 27 4.02 36.19 10.26
CA CYS A 27 5.06 35.71 9.34
C CYS A 27 5.39 34.22 9.51
N SER A 28 5.26 33.66 10.72
CA SER A 28 5.60 32.25 10.97
C SER A 28 4.66 31.30 10.23
N GLY A 29 3.35 31.57 10.22
CA GLY A 29 2.36 30.79 9.47
C GLY A 29 2.60 30.82 7.95
N LEU A 30 3.04 31.96 7.40
CA LEU A 30 3.38 32.07 5.98
C LEU A 30 4.63 31.25 5.63
N ILE A 31 5.68 31.31 6.48
CA ILE A 31 6.89 30.50 6.31
C ILE A 31 6.55 29.01 6.31
N TYR A 32 5.74 28.55 7.28
CA TYR A 32 5.36 27.13 7.34
C TYR A 32 4.43 26.70 6.21
N LYS A 33 3.58 27.58 5.70
CA LYS A 33 2.77 27.31 4.50
C LYS A 33 3.64 27.12 3.25
N VAL A 34 4.63 28.00 3.05
CA VAL A 34 5.59 27.89 1.94
C VAL A 34 6.44 26.62 2.10
N ALA A 35 6.98 26.36 3.29
CA ALA A 35 7.74 25.16 3.58
C ALA A 35 6.91 23.87 3.35
N GLY A 36 5.65 23.86 3.78
CA GLY A 36 4.72 22.77 3.53
C GLY A 36 4.47 22.54 2.04
N LYS A 37 4.21 23.61 1.27
CA LYS A 37 4.04 23.50 -0.19
C LYS A 37 5.28 22.97 -0.88
N THR A 38 6.46 23.49 -0.52
CA THR A 38 7.74 22.99 -1.05
C THR A 38 7.96 21.52 -0.68
N THR A 39 7.60 21.13 0.54
CA THR A 39 7.69 19.74 1.00
C THR A 39 6.76 18.82 0.20
N ALA A 40 5.52 19.25 -0.10
CA ALA A 40 4.59 18.51 -0.94
C ALA A 40 5.16 18.30 -2.35
N ILE A 41 5.65 19.37 -2.98
CA ILE A 41 6.24 19.33 -4.32
C ILE A 41 7.48 18.43 -4.36
N TYR A 42 8.40 18.59 -3.41
CA TYR A 42 9.59 17.73 -3.31
C TYR A 42 9.20 16.27 -3.05
N GLY A 43 8.27 16.03 -2.13
CA GLY A 43 7.80 14.70 -1.77
C GLY A 43 7.23 13.97 -2.98
N GLN A 44 6.30 14.59 -3.70
CA GLN A 44 5.61 13.97 -4.83
C GLN A 44 6.44 13.95 -6.12
N GLY A 45 7.23 15.00 -6.37
CA GLY A 45 7.95 15.16 -7.65
C GLY A 45 9.39 14.65 -7.64
N VAL A 46 9.99 14.39 -6.48
CA VAL A 46 11.40 13.99 -6.37
C VAL A 46 11.56 12.77 -5.49
N MET A 47 11.14 12.85 -4.23
CA MET A 47 11.41 11.79 -3.26
C MET A 47 10.65 10.50 -3.58
N MET A 48 9.33 10.58 -3.80
CA MET A 48 8.52 9.39 -4.09
C MET A 48 8.94 8.71 -5.40
N PRO A 49 9.14 9.43 -6.54
CA PRO A 49 9.67 8.82 -7.76
C PRO A 49 11.03 8.16 -7.54
N TYR A 50 11.95 8.81 -6.83
CA TYR A 50 13.23 8.19 -6.48
C TYR A 50 13.05 6.91 -5.67
N LEU A 51 12.20 6.94 -4.64
CA LEU A 51 11.89 5.76 -3.84
C LEU A 51 11.30 4.63 -4.69
N MET A 52 10.46 4.95 -5.69
CA MET A 52 9.86 3.94 -6.58
C MET A 52 10.88 3.25 -7.49
N THR A 53 12.10 3.76 -7.61
CA THR A 53 13.17 3.11 -8.38
C THR A 53 14.01 2.10 -7.59
N THR A 54 13.79 1.98 -6.28
CA THR A 54 14.55 1.07 -5.40
C THR A 54 14.04 -0.37 -5.48
N ASP A 55 14.92 -1.34 -5.26
CA ASP A 55 14.58 -2.75 -4.99
C ASP A 55 14.45 -3.08 -3.50
N ASP A 56 14.89 -2.18 -2.62
CA ASP A 56 14.86 -2.40 -1.18
C ASP A 56 13.52 -1.95 -0.55
N THR A 57 12.59 -2.90 -0.38
CA THR A 57 11.30 -2.66 0.29
C THR A 57 11.46 -2.30 1.77
N ALA A 58 12.52 -2.77 2.44
CA ALA A 58 12.79 -2.44 3.84
C ALA A 58 13.22 -0.98 4.02
N ILE A 59 14.10 -0.47 3.15
CA ILE A 59 14.46 0.96 3.11
C ILE A 59 13.22 1.79 2.79
N ALA A 60 12.40 1.39 1.82
CA ALA A 60 11.16 2.09 1.50
C ALA A 60 10.23 2.17 2.72
N CYS A 61 10.12 1.08 3.47
CA CYS A 61 9.37 1.00 4.71
C CYS A 61 9.90 1.96 5.79
N VAL A 62 11.19 1.86 6.12
CA VAL A 62 11.79 2.71 7.15
C VAL A 62 11.73 4.19 6.75
N ALA A 63 11.99 4.52 5.49
CA ALA A 63 11.88 5.88 4.98
C ALA A 63 10.45 6.40 5.08
N GLY A 64 9.46 5.61 4.64
CA GLY A 64 8.05 5.95 4.75
C GLY A 64 7.64 6.22 6.19
N GLU A 65 7.91 5.28 7.11
CA GLU A 65 7.51 5.43 8.51
C GLU A 65 8.22 6.58 9.23
N SER A 66 9.51 6.78 8.99
CA SER A 66 10.31 7.80 9.69
C SER A 66 10.06 9.22 9.17
N LEU A 67 9.83 9.40 7.87
CA LEU A 67 9.61 10.70 7.27
C LEU A 67 8.15 11.15 7.32
N THR A 68 7.19 10.23 7.49
CA THR A 68 5.76 10.56 7.59
C THR A 68 5.48 11.66 8.63
N PRO A 69 5.92 11.57 9.91
CA PRO A 69 5.61 12.60 10.90
C PRO A 69 6.17 13.98 10.53
N LEU A 70 7.36 14.03 9.94
CA LEU A 70 7.98 15.27 9.47
C LEU A 70 7.12 15.91 8.38
N MET A 71 6.78 15.16 7.33
CA MET A 71 6.01 15.67 6.20
C MET A 71 4.60 16.08 6.62
N LEU A 72 3.92 15.22 7.39
CA LEU A 72 2.54 15.46 7.80
C LEU A 72 2.39 16.55 8.86
N SER A 73 3.48 16.94 9.55
CA SER A 73 3.45 18.09 10.46
C SER A 73 3.04 19.39 9.76
N PHE A 74 3.23 19.49 8.43
CA PHE A 74 2.83 20.65 7.64
C PHE A 74 1.33 20.68 7.27
N ASN A 75 0.56 19.61 7.48
CA ASN A 75 -0.88 19.58 7.21
C ASN A 75 -1.67 20.64 7.99
N GLN A 76 -1.15 21.10 9.13
CA GLN A 76 -1.78 22.18 9.90
C GLN A 76 -1.68 23.56 9.22
N PHE A 77 -0.87 23.69 8.16
CA PHE A 77 -0.60 24.94 7.46
C PHE A 77 -0.98 24.91 5.97
N THR A 78 -0.99 23.75 5.33
CA THR A 78 -1.37 23.59 3.92
C THR A 78 -2.05 22.25 3.65
N SER A 79 -3.00 22.22 2.72
CA SER A 79 -3.64 21.00 2.20
C SER A 79 -2.83 20.32 1.10
N ASP A 80 -1.76 20.95 0.59
CA ASP A 80 -0.92 20.40 -0.48
C ASP A 80 -0.28 19.04 -0.12
N ILE A 81 -0.18 18.75 1.18
CA ILE A 81 0.43 17.53 1.72
C ILE A 81 -0.55 16.33 1.71
N ASP A 82 -1.86 16.53 1.51
CA ASP A 82 -2.84 15.43 1.62
C ASP A 82 -2.58 14.30 0.61
N GLN A 83 -2.23 14.61 -0.63
CA GLN A 83 -1.85 13.59 -1.62
C GLN A 83 -0.57 12.83 -1.21
N LEU A 84 0.40 13.51 -0.59
CA LEU A 84 1.59 12.86 -0.03
C LEU A 84 1.25 12.00 1.18
N ALA A 85 0.23 12.39 1.95
CA ALA A 85 -0.28 11.61 3.08
C ALA A 85 -0.94 10.30 2.64
N VAL A 86 -1.56 10.25 1.45
CA VAL A 86 -2.05 9.00 0.85
C VAL A 86 -0.90 8.01 0.68
N LEU A 87 0.17 8.45 0.00
CA LEU A 87 1.30 7.60 -0.35
C LEU A 87 2.08 7.14 0.89
N THR A 88 2.36 8.04 1.82
CA THR A 88 3.14 7.71 3.02
C THR A 88 2.38 6.81 3.99
N HIS A 89 1.06 6.99 4.13
CA HIS A 89 0.23 6.07 4.89
C HIS A 89 0.02 4.72 4.22
N MET A 90 0.03 4.64 2.89
CA MET A 90 0.10 3.35 2.19
C MET A 90 1.35 2.59 2.61
N VAL A 91 2.53 3.22 2.48
CA VAL A 91 3.81 2.58 2.81
C VAL A 91 3.79 2.07 4.25
N GLY A 92 3.51 2.93 5.24
CA GLY A 92 3.44 2.48 6.63
C GLY A 92 2.35 1.41 6.89
N GLY A 93 1.30 1.38 6.09
CA GLY A 93 0.29 0.33 6.10
C GLY A 93 0.86 -1.02 5.65
N VAL A 94 1.46 -1.06 4.47
CA VAL A 94 2.06 -2.27 3.89
C VAL A 94 3.18 -2.82 4.77
N CYS A 95 4.01 -1.95 5.37
CA CYS A 95 5.07 -2.39 6.27
C CYS A 95 4.55 -3.06 7.54
N ALA A 96 3.47 -2.52 8.11
CA ALA A 96 2.80 -3.17 9.24
C ALA A 96 2.13 -4.49 8.81
N ASP A 97 1.59 -4.56 7.60
CA ASP A 97 1.00 -5.79 7.07
C ASP A 97 2.08 -6.86 6.83
N HIS A 98 3.26 -6.50 6.35
CA HIS A 98 4.39 -7.43 6.22
C HIS A 98 4.77 -8.06 7.57
N LEU A 99 4.88 -7.25 8.64
CA LEU A 99 5.10 -7.76 10.00
C LEU A 99 3.95 -8.67 10.49
N ALA A 100 2.73 -8.39 10.08
CA ALA A 100 1.58 -9.22 10.41
C ALA A 100 1.70 -10.62 9.78
N ASN A 101 2.12 -10.67 8.52
CA ASN A 101 2.30 -11.92 7.78
C ASN A 101 3.49 -12.74 8.30
N GLU A 102 4.59 -12.10 8.71
CA GLU A 102 5.70 -12.78 9.39
C GLU A 102 5.23 -13.48 10.68
N ALA A 103 4.47 -12.78 11.52
CA ALA A 103 3.88 -13.36 12.72
C ALA A 103 2.83 -14.45 12.40
N HIS A 104 2.17 -14.37 11.24
CA HIS A 104 1.26 -15.40 10.76
C HIS A 104 2.01 -16.69 10.38
N LEU A 105 3.13 -16.59 9.68
CA LEU A 105 3.99 -17.75 9.38
C LEU A 105 4.53 -18.41 10.65
N ASP A 106 4.88 -17.62 11.68
CA ASP A 106 5.25 -18.14 13.01
C ASP A 106 4.09 -18.91 13.64
N TYR A 107 2.89 -18.36 13.58
CA TYR A 107 1.68 -19.04 14.06
C TYR A 107 1.50 -20.39 13.37
N LEU A 108 1.61 -20.47 12.05
CA LEU A 108 1.41 -21.71 11.30
C LEU A 108 2.40 -22.80 11.73
N ARG A 109 3.69 -22.45 11.85
CA ARG A 109 4.74 -23.38 12.31
C ARG A 109 4.51 -23.84 13.74
N LEU A 110 4.25 -22.91 14.66
CA LEU A 110 4.02 -23.22 16.08
C LEU A 110 2.75 -24.05 16.29
N ALA A 111 1.71 -23.82 15.48
CA ALA A 111 0.48 -24.59 15.51
C ALA A 111 0.72 -26.03 15.02
N ARG A 112 1.49 -26.20 13.93
CA ARG A 112 1.92 -27.51 13.42
C ARG A 112 2.69 -28.31 14.48
N ASP A 113 3.60 -27.66 15.20
CA ASP A 113 4.40 -28.26 16.29
C ASP A 113 3.62 -28.44 17.61
N GLN A 114 2.31 -28.17 17.61
CA GLN A 114 1.44 -28.25 18.79
C GLN A 114 1.88 -27.36 19.98
N ARG A 115 2.63 -26.29 19.72
CA ARG A 115 3.05 -25.29 20.72
C ARG A 115 1.96 -24.24 20.95
N ILE A 116 0.82 -24.68 21.48
CA ILE A 116 -0.44 -23.90 21.50
C ILE A 116 -0.30 -22.49 22.11
N SER A 117 0.37 -22.33 23.26
CA SER A 117 0.52 -21.02 23.90
C SER A 117 1.34 -20.05 23.05
N SER A 118 2.46 -20.51 22.49
CA SER A 118 3.28 -19.72 21.56
C SER A 118 2.54 -19.42 20.26
N ALA A 119 1.77 -20.38 19.73
CA ALA A 119 0.96 -20.17 18.52
C ALA A 119 -0.15 -19.13 18.76
N GLN A 120 -0.80 -19.15 19.93
CA GLN A 120 -1.80 -18.14 20.30
C GLN A 120 -1.18 -16.74 20.39
N ASP A 121 0.01 -16.62 20.97
CA ASP A 121 0.74 -15.35 21.06
C ASP A 121 1.12 -14.81 19.67
N ALA A 122 1.71 -15.64 18.80
CA ALA A 122 2.04 -15.27 17.42
C ALA A 122 0.80 -14.82 16.64
N ARG A 123 -0.34 -15.51 16.82
CA ARG A 123 -1.62 -15.11 16.20
C ARG A 123 -2.12 -13.76 16.72
N ILE A 124 -1.98 -13.48 18.02
CA ILE A 124 -2.33 -12.17 18.59
C ILE A 124 -1.41 -11.08 18.02
N GLN A 125 -0.12 -11.36 17.87
CA GLN A 125 0.83 -10.45 17.28
C GLN A 125 0.47 -10.13 15.81
N ALA A 126 0.16 -11.13 15.00
CA ALA A 126 -0.32 -10.95 13.63
C ALA A 126 -1.56 -10.04 13.58
N LYS A 127 -2.57 -10.28 14.43
CA LYS A 127 -3.77 -9.44 14.53
C LYS A 127 -3.45 -7.98 14.89
N ARG A 128 -2.56 -7.77 15.87
CA ARG A 128 -2.16 -6.42 16.29
C ARG A 128 -1.48 -5.65 15.16
N PHE A 129 -0.65 -6.32 14.37
CA PHE A 129 0.01 -5.70 13.22
C PHE A 129 -0.98 -5.41 12.09
N HIS A 130 -1.92 -6.30 11.78
CA HIS A 130 -3.00 -5.98 10.84
C HIS A 130 -3.87 -4.81 11.33
N ALA A 131 -4.19 -4.72 12.63
CA ALA A 131 -4.90 -3.57 13.20
C ALA A 131 -4.09 -2.26 13.07
N LEU A 132 -2.76 -2.32 13.19
CA LEU A 132 -1.88 -1.17 12.94
C LEU A 132 -1.88 -0.78 11.46
N ALA A 133 -1.77 -1.77 10.55
CA ALA A 133 -1.84 -1.57 9.11
C ALA A 133 -3.15 -0.87 8.72
N ALA A 134 -4.28 -1.40 9.19
CA ALA A 134 -5.61 -0.85 9.00
C ALA A 134 -5.72 0.61 9.47
N LYS A 135 -5.20 0.93 10.67
CA LYS A 135 -5.20 2.30 11.20
C LYS A 135 -4.41 3.26 10.31
N ARG A 136 -3.27 2.82 9.77
CA ARG A 136 -2.42 3.63 8.87
C ARG A 136 -3.10 3.80 7.51
N GLN A 137 -3.53 2.71 6.87
CA GLN A 137 -4.21 2.74 5.58
C GLN A 137 -5.53 3.53 5.63
N TYR A 138 -6.29 3.46 6.73
CA TYR A 138 -7.51 4.26 6.89
C TYR A 138 -7.21 5.76 7.01
N LYS A 139 -6.06 6.17 7.55
CA LYS A 139 -5.61 7.57 7.45
C LYS A 139 -5.29 7.95 6.00
N GLY A 140 -4.71 7.02 5.23
CA GLY A 140 -4.52 7.15 3.78
C GLY A 140 -5.83 7.36 3.03
N TYR A 141 -6.85 6.53 3.27
CA TYR A 141 -8.20 6.72 2.71
C TYR A 141 -8.77 8.11 3.06
N LYS A 142 -8.69 8.53 4.32
CA LYS A 142 -9.16 9.87 4.72
C LYS A 142 -8.39 11.00 4.03
N ALA A 143 -7.10 10.82 3.75
CA ALA A 143 -6.31 11.79 3.00
C ALA A 143 -6.69 11.82 1.51
N LEU A 144 -7.01 10.66 0.94
CA LEU A 144 -7.52 10.55 -0.43
C LEU A 144 -8.85 11.29 -0.56
N VAL A 145 -9.76 11.11 0.41
CA VAL A 145 -11.05 11.82 0.44
C VAL A 145 -10.86 13.34 0.56
N ARG A 146 -9.90 13.82 1.36
CA ARG A 146 -9.59 15.26 1.41
C ARG A 146 -9.00 15.80 0.10
N SER A 147 -8.26 14.98 -0.63
CA SER A 147 -7.58 15.38 -1.87
C SER A 147 -8.53 15.42 -3.07
N PHE A 148 -9.41 14.42 -3.20
CA PHE A 148 -10.22 14.21 -4.41
C PHE A 148 -11.73 14.17 -4.17
N GLY A 149 -12.18 14.31 -2.92
CA GLY A 149 -13.57 14.07 -2.53
C GLY A 149 -13.86 12.59 -2.26
N GLU A 150 -15.12 12.29 -1.92
CA GLU A 150 -15.53 10.93 -1.58
C GLU A 150 -15.37 9.99 -2.79
N ILE A 151 -14.65 8.88 -2.59
CA ILE A 151 -14.37 7.95 -3.68
C ILE A 151 -15.64 7.20 -4.11
N GLY A 152 -15.78 6.98 -5.41
CA GLY A 152 -16.90 6.23 -5.98
C GLY A 152 -18.23 7.00 -6.08
N GLU A 153 -18.27 8.30 -5.81
CA GLU A 153 -19.42 9.16 -6.18
C GLU A 153 -19.30 9.69 -7.61
N SER A 154 -18.14 10.25 -7.95
CA SER A 154 -17.81 10.73 -9.30
C SER A 154 -16.31 10.55 -9.57
N CYS A 155 -15.93 10.49 -10.85
CA CYS A 155 -14.53 10.43 -11.24
C CYS A 155 -13.90 11.82 -11.19
N PRO A 156 -12.80 12.03 -10.46
CA PRO A 156 -12.09 13.30 -10.45
C PRO A 156 -11.56 13.66 -11.83
N ASN A 157 -11.41 14.96 -12.09
CA ASN A 157 -10.65 15.42 -13.25
C ASN A 157 -9.17 15.49 -12.85
N PHE A 158 -8.37 14.54 -13.33
CA PHE A 158 -6.95 14.46 -12.99
C PHE A 158 -6.14 15.50 -13.78
N ALA A 159 -5.40 16.36 -13.08
CA ALA A 159 -4.52 17.36 -13.68
C ALA A 159 -3.21 16.77 -14.23
N SER A 160 -2.81 15.59 -13.75
CA SER A 160 -1.56 14.93 -14.15
C SER A 160 -1.61 13.41 -13.94
N GLU A 161 -0.62 12.70 -14.50
CA GLU A 161 -0.42 11.27 -14.23
C GLU A 161 -0.03 11.02 -12.76
N ALA A 162 0.66 11.96 -12.10
CA ALA A 162 0.93 11.86 -10.67
C ALA A 162 -0.37 11.85 -9.83
N GLU A 163 -1.38 12.63 -10.21
CA GLU A 163 -2.69 12.58 -9.53
C GLU A 163 -3.43 11.26 -9.78
N GLN A 164 -3.34 10.72 -11.00
CA GLN A 164 -3.89 9.40 -11.30
C GLN A 164 -3.19 8.30 -10.50
N PHE A 165 -1.87 8.39 -10.33
CA PHE A 165 -1.09 7.49 -9.49
C PHE A 165 -1.55 7.56 -8.03
N VAL A 166 -1.61 8.76 -7.44
CA VAL A 166 -2.10 8.95 -6.07
C VAL A 166 -3.52 8.41 -5.91
N TRP A 167 -4.38 8.63 -6.91
CA TRP A 167 -5.74 8.11 -6.92
C TRP A 167 -5.77 6.58 -6.88
N ILE A 168 -5.13 5.90 -7.84
CA ILE A 168 -5.23 4.45 -7.93
C ILE A 168 -4.55 3.75 -6.76
N ILE A 169 -3.40 4.27 -6.30
CA ILE A 169 -2.71 3.79 -5.12
C ILE A 169 -3.55 4.04 -3.86
N GLY A 170 -4.19 5.20 -3.75
CA GLY A 170 -5.10 5.50 -2.64
C GLY A 170 -6.33 4.59 -2.63
N VAL A 171 -6.89 4.26 -3.80
CA VAL A 171 -7.99 3.30 -3.92
C VAL A 171 -7.55 1.91 -3.45
N ALA A 172 -6.37 1.44 -3.89
CA ALA A 172 -5.79 0.18 -3.40
C ALA A 172 -5.56 0.20 -1.88
N THR A 173 -5.02 1.30 -1.35
CA THR A 173 -4.81 1.51 0.09
C THR A 173 -6.13 1.46 0.87
N SER A 174 -7.21 1.98 0.29
CA SER A 174 -8.55 1.98 0.89
C SER A 174 -9.11 0.56 1.00
N LEU A 175 -8.83 -0.30 0.02
CA LEU A 175 -9.18 -1.73 0.07
C LEU A 175 -8.35 -2.50 1.08
N GLN A 176 -7.03 -2.25 1.10
CA GLN A 176 -6.16 -2.85 2.11
C GLN A 176 -6.59 -2.46 3.53
N ALA A 177 -7.05 -1.22 3.75
CA ALA A 177 -7.59 -0.81 5.04
C ALA A 177 -8.74 -1.71 5.52
N VAL A 178 -9.67 -2.05 4.61
CA VAL A 178 -10.80 -2.94 4.92
C VAL A 178 -10.32 -4.37 5.20
N LEU A 179 -9.38 -4.87 4.40
CA LEU A 179 -8.81 -6.20 4.56
C LEU A 179 -8.03 -6.34 5.87
N SER A 180 -7.06 -5.47 6.11
CA SER A 180 -6.24 -5.47 7.33
C SER A 180 -7.11 -5.23 8.57
N ASP A 181 -8.18 -4.42 8.50
CA ASP A 181 -9.09 -4.28 9.66
C ASP A 181 -9.83 -5.59 9.94
N THR A 182 -10.28 -6.28 8.88
CA THR A 182 -10.94 -7.59 9.01
C THR A 182 -10.00 -8.63 9.63
N LEU A 183 -8.75 -8.71 9.16
CA LEU A 183 -7.72 -9.62 9.69
C LEU A 183 -7.29 -9.24 11.12
N GLY A 184 -7.28 -7.94 11.43
CA GLY A 184 -6.98 -7.39 12.74
C GLY A 184 -8.11 -7.50 13.76
N GLY A 185 -9.28 -8.06 13.39
CA GLY A 185 -10.41 -8.21 14.31
C GLY A 185 -11.33 -6.99 14.43
N MET A 186 -11.32 -6.12 13.43
CA MET A 186 -12.15 -4.90 13.31
C MET A 186 -11.85 -3.82 14.35
N GLU A 187 -10.64 -3.81 14.91
CA GLU A 187 -10.21 -2.86 15.95
C GLU A 187 -10.01 -1.42 15.44
N ALA A 188 -9.72 -1.24 14.14
CA ALA A 188 -9.53 0.08 13.54
C ALA A 188 -10.85 0.74 13.13
N GLY A 189 -11.93 -0.05 13.01
CA GLY A 189 -13.28 0.44 12.72
C GLY A 189 -13.43 0.96 11.29
N VAL A 190 -12.80 0.28 10.32
CA VAL A 190 -12.82 0.68 8.91
C VAL A 190 -14.17 0.32 8.28
N PRO A 191 -14.90 1.27 7.70
CA PRO A 191 -16.20 1.00 7.09
C PRO A 191 -16.10 0.03 5.90
N LYS A 192 -16.83 -1.10 5.95
CA LYS A 192 -16.85 -2.09 4.85
C LYS A 192 -17.45 -1.56 3.55
N ASN A 193 -18.28 -0.53 3.61
CA ASN A 193 -18.82 0.14 2.42
C ASN A 193 -17.77 0.89 1.60
N ILE A 194 -16.52 0.97 2.08
CA ILE A 194 -15.38 1.43 1.28
C ILE A 194 -15.13 0.49 0.10
N ALA A 195 -15.34 -0.83 0.24
CA ALA A 195 -15.08 -1.78 -0.85
C ALA A 195 -15.88 -1.49 -2.13
N PRO A 196 -17.23 -1.38 -2.11
CA PRO A 196 -17.99 -1.03 -3.31
C PRO A 196 -17.70 0.39 -3.82
N LYS A 197 -17.27 1.33 -2.95
CA LYS A 197 -16.83 2.66 -3.36
C LYS A 197 -15.50 2.60 -4.12
N ALA A 198 -14.56 1.81 -3.63
CA ALA A 198 -13.26 1.58 -4.25
C ALA A 198 -13.38 0.91 -5.62
N MET A 199 -14.33 -0.02 -5.80
CA MET A 199 -14.67 -0.57 -7.13
C MET A 199 -15.03 0.55 -8.12
N ARG A 200 -16.02 1.38 -7.77
CA ARG A 200 -16.41 2.51 -8.63
C ARG A 200 -15.28 3.52 -8.86
N ALA A 201 -14.42 3.72 -7.86
CA ALA A 201 -13.27 4.60 -7.96
C ALA A 201 -12.16 4.06 -8.88
N ALA A 202 -11.88 2.75 -8.84
CA ALA A 202 -10.94 2.09 -9.74
C ALA A 202 -11.45 2.15 -11.19
N ALA A 203 -12.77 2.00 -11.41
CA ALA A 203 -13.38 2.12 -12.73
C ALA A 203 -13.10 3.46 -13.45
N CYS A 204 -12.78 4.54 -12.71
CA CYS A 204 -12.38 5.81 -13.31
C CYS A 204 -11.11 5.74 -14.17
N LEU A 205 -10.24 4.76 -13.92
CA LEU A 205 -9.02 4.52 -14.68
C LEU A 205 -9.01 3.15 -15.39
N ASP A 206 -10.13 2.40 -15.32
CA ASP A 206 -10.28 1.10 -16.00
C ASP A 206 -10.70 1.30 -17.46
N ASN A 207 -9.75 1.81 -18.24
CA ASN A 207 -9.82 1.91 -19.70
C ASN A 207 -8.46 1.51 -20.28
N GLU A 208 -8.34 1.40 -21.60
CA GLU A 208 -7.12 0.95 -22.25
C GLU A 208 -5.87 1.75 -21.82
N LYS A 209 -5.97 3.09 -21.84
CA LYS A 209 -4.87 3.98 -21.46
C LYS A 209 -4.53 3.84 -19.98
N GLY A 210 -5.53 3.88 -19.11
CA GLY A 210 -5.34 3.83 -17.66
C GLY A 210 -4.81 2.46 -17.20
N ASN A 211 -5.30 1.37 -17.77
CA ASN A 211 -4.78 0.03 -17.47
C ASN A 211 -3.35 -0.14 -17.99
N ARG A 212 -2.99 0.46 -19.12
CA ARG A 212 -1.59 0.41 -19.57
C ARG A 212 -0.66 1.21 -18.65
N LEU A 213 -1.02 2.46 -18.36
CA LEU A 213 -0.21 3.35 -17.52
C LEU A 213 -0.08 2.83 -16.08
N TRP A 214 -1.15 2.25 -15.55
CA TRP A 214 -1.22 1.71 -14.20
C TRP A 214 -1.23 0.18 -14.20
N TRP A 215 -0.52 -0.43 -15.17
CA TRP A 215 -0.11 -1.85 -15.17
C TRP A 215 -1.23 -2.86 -14.85
N GLY A 216 -2.45 -2.55 -15.25
CA GLY A 216 -3.65 -3.36 -15.05
C GLY A 216 -4.29 -3.22 -13.67
N LEU A 217 -3.75 -2.40 -12.77
CA LEU A 217 -4.27 -2.22 -11.41
C LEU A 217 -5.76 -1.88 -11.36
N PRO A 218 -6.27 -0.90 -12.15
CA PRO A 218 -7.69 -0.54 -12.09
C PRO A 218 -8.60 -1.71 -12.44
N LYS A 219 -8.29 -2.40 -13.55
CA LYS A 219 -8.99 -3.62 -13.96
C LYS A 219 -8.90 -4.73 -12.91
N SER A 220 -7.71 -4.96 -12.36
CA SER A 220 -7.50 -5.99 -11.35
C SER A 220 -8.36 -5.75 -10.10
N ILE A 221 -8.39 -4.51 -9.60
CA ILE A 221 -9.25 -4.14 -8.46
C ILE A 221 -10.72 -4.42 -8.77
N ASN A 222 -11.20 -3.99 -9.93
CA ASN A 222 -12.59 -4.24 -10.32
C ASN A 222 -12.91 -5.73 -10.43
N ALA A 223 -12.03 -6.51 -11.05
CA ALA A 223 -12.22 -7.94 -11.23
C ALA A 223 -12.21 -8.68 -9.88
N VAL A 224 -11.27 -8.36 -8.98
CA VAL A 224 -11.21 -8.93 -7.63
C VAL A 224 -12.48 -8.60 -6.84
N LEU A 225 -12.96 -7.36 -6.90
CA LEU A 225 -14.19 -6.99 -6.19
C LEU A 225 -15.44 -7.61 -6.81
N ALA A 226 -15.48 -7.76 -8.14
CA ALA A 226 -16.56 -8.44 -8.84
C ALA A 226 -16.66 -9.92 -8.47
N SER A 227 -15.55 -10.59 -8.12
CA SER A 227 -15.56 -12.00 -7.71
C SER A 227 -16.06 -12.22 -6.28
N ILE A 228 -15.95 -11.21 -5.40
CA ILE A 228 -16.31 -11.35 -3.97
C ILE A 228 -17.59 -10.61 -3.57
N ILE A 229 -17.98 -9.54 -4.28
CA ILE A 229 -19.17 -8.76 -3.94
C ILE A 229 -20.39 -9.36 -4.65
N PRO A 230 -21.41 -9.85 -3.90
CA PRO A 230 -22.62 -10.41 -4.51
C PRO A 230 -23.31 -9.40 -5.41
N GLY A 231 -23.59 -9.79 -6.66
CA GLY A 231 -24.27 -8.95 -7.65
C GLY A 231 -23.43 -7.83 -8.26
N ALA A 232 -22.12 -7.75 -7.97
CA ALA A 232 -21.23 -6.77 -8.59
C ALA A 232 -20.64 -7.22 -9.93
N ALA A 233 -20.62 -8.54 -10.19
CA ALA A 233 -20.18 -9.08 -11.47
C ALA A 233 -21.11 -8.62 -12.61
N THR A 234 -20.50 -8.24 -13.73
CA THR A 234 -21.25 -7.91 -14.95
C THR A 234 -21.70 -9.21 -15.62
N GLU A 235 -22.95 -9.27 -16.06
CA GLU A 235 -23.51 -10.45 -16.71
C GLU A 235 -22.68 -10.87 -17.93
N GLY A 236 -22.28 -12.14 -17.98
CA GLY A 236 -21.46 -12.70 -19.07
C GLY A 236 -19.96 -12.39 -19.01
N ILE A 237 -19.48 -11.64 -18.01
CA ILE A 237 -18.04 -11.38 -17.81
C ILE A 237 -17.53 -12.24 -16.64
N ASP A 238 -16.54 -13.09 -16.91
CA ASP A 238 -15.86 -13.87 -15.86
C ASP A 238 -14.81 -13.02 -15.14
N PRO A 239 -14.97 -12.74 -13.83
CA PRO A 239 -13.99 -11.99 -13.06
C PRO A 239 -12.59 -12.60 -13.08
N TRP A 240 -12.46 -13.94 -13.13
CA TRP A 240 -11.14 -14.59 -13.16
C TRP A 240 -10.42 -14.37 -14.49
N GLN A 241 -11.17 -14.37 -15.59
CA GLN A 241 -10.63 -14.02 -16.91
C GLN A 241 -10.16 -12.56 -16.94
N GLU A 242 -10.94 -11.63 -16.38
CA GLU A 242 -10.53 -10.21 -16.28
C GLU A 242 -9.30 -10.00 -15.39
N MET A 243 -9.18 -10.75 -14.27
CA MET A 243 -7.95 -10.74 -13.46
C MET A 243 -6.74 -11.23 -14.25
N ASN A 244 -6.89 -12.30 -15.03
CA ASN A 244 -5.81 -12.81 -15.86
C ASN A 244 -5.38 -11.80 -16.94
N ILE A 245 -6.35 -11.10 -17.56
CA ILE A 245 -6.05 -10.00 -18.50
C ILE A 245 -5.26 -8.89 -17.78
N ALA A 246 -5.69 -8.46 -16.59
CA ALA A 246 -4.97 -7.45 -15.81
C ALA A 246 -3.56 -7.89 -15.41
N ALA A 247 -3.39 -9.16 -15.00
CA ALA A 247 -2.09 -9.74 -14.68
C ALA A 247 -1.15 -9.73 -15.89
N GLN A 248 -1.63 -10.08 -17.08
CA GLN A 248 -0.84 -10.02 -18.32
C GLN A 248 -0.42 -8.59 -18.67
N ILE A 249 -1.30 -7.60 -18.49
CA ILE A 249 -0.95 -6.18 -18.69
C ILE A 249 0.19 -5.80 -17.72
N GLY A 250 0.07 -6.14 -16.44
CA GLY A 250 1.10 -5.86 -15.45
C GLY A 250 2.44 -6.52 -15.75
N GLU A 251 2.41 -7.79 -16.18
CA GLU A 251 3.60 -8.49 -16.65
C GLU A 251 4.25 -7.75 -17.82
N HIS A 252 3.49 -7.39 -18.86
CA HIS A 252 4.02 -6.70 -20.04
C HIS A 252 4.60 -5.32 -19.75
N GLU A 253 4.01 -4.58 -18.81
CA GLU A 253 4.47 -3.25 -18.41
C GLU A 253 5.59 -3.30 -17.34
N GLY A 254 6.00 -4.49 -16.92
CA GLY A 254 7.09 -4.71 -15.95
C GLY A 254 6.73 -4.35 -14.50
N VAL A 255 5.44 -4.36 -14.15
CA VAL A 255 4.92 -4.12 -12.80
C VAL A 255 3.82 -5.15 -12.48
N ARG A 256 4.19 -6.23 -11.80
CA ARG A 256 3.38 -7.45 -11.63
C ARG A 256 2.39 -7.39 -10.46
N MET A 257 2.02 -6.21 -10.00
CA MET A 257 1.13 -6.06 -8.85
C MET A 257 -0.30 -6.54 -9.15
N SER A 258 -0.77 -6.46 -10.41
CA SER A 258 -2.03 -7.10 -10.83
C SER A 258 -1.99 -8.63 -10.71
N GLN A 259 -0.83 -9.24 -10.94
CA GLN A 259 -0.62 -10.68 -10.75
C GLN A 259 -0.62 -11.04 -9.25
N ALA A 260 -0.04 -10.21 -8.40
CA ALA A 260 -0.11 -10.38 -6.95
C ALA A 260 -1.56 -10.32 -6.44
N LEU A 261 -2.37 -9.38 -6.94
CA LEU A 261 -3.80 -9.31 -6.60
C LEU A 261 -4.58 -10.56 -7.04
N MET A 262 -4.28 -11.12 -8.22
CA MET A 262 -4.85 -12.38 -8.68
C MET A 262 -4.46 -13.55 -7.77
N ALA A 263 -3.20 -13.62 -7.33
CA ALA A 263 -2.72 -14.63 -6.39
C ALA A 263 -3.44 -14.51 -5.03
N ILE A 264 -3.57 -13.29 -4.49
CA ILE A 264 -4.32 -13.03 -3.25
C ILE A 264 -5.78 -13.45 -3.40
N ALA A 265 -6.42 -13.13 -4.52
CA ALA A 265 -7.80 -13.54 -4.80
C ALA A 265 -7.94 -15.06 -4.85
N ALA A 266 -7.04 -15.76 -5.54
CA ALA A 266 -7.01 -17.22 -5.61
C ALA A 266 -6.84 -17.84 -4.21
N ASN A 267 -5.94 -17.30 -3.39
CA ASN A 267 -5.74 -17.72 -2.00
C ASN A 267 -7.03 -17.56 -1.16
N ASN A 268 -7.66 -16.39 -1.24
CA ASN A 268 -8.89 -16.09 -0.50
C ASN A 268 -10.08 -16.96 -0.96
N ALA A 269 -10.09 -17.38 -2.23
CA ALA A 269 -11.06 -18.32 -2.78
C ALA A 269 -10.72 -19.80 -2.51
N SER A 270 -9.62 -20.08 -1.79
CA SER A 270 -9.08 -21.43 -1.59
C SER A 270 -8.84 -22.19 -2.90
N ASN A 271 -8.56 -21.47 -3.99
CA ASN A 271 -8.22 -22.04 -5.28
C ASN A 271 -6.71 -22.26 -5.38
N THR A 272 -6.23 -23.30 -4.68
CA THR A 272 -4.79 -23.60 -4.54
C THR A 272 -4.11 -23.84 -5.88
N GLU A 273 -4.77 -24.50 -6.84
CA GLU A 273 -4.19 -24.75 -8.16
C GLU A 273 -3.93 -23.43 -8.90
N LEU A 274 -4.92 -22.54 -8.97
CA LEU A 274 -4.75 -21.23 -9.58
C LEU A 274 -3.70 -20.39 -8.87
N LEU A 275 -3.62 -20.47 -7.54
CA LEU A 275 -2.59 -19.79 -6.77
C LEU A 275 -1.19 -20.30 -7.15
N LYS A 276 -0.98 -21.61 -7.16
CA LYS A 276 0.29 -22.23 -7.57
C LYS A 276 0.67 -21.84 -9.00
N ASP A 277 -0.27 -21.88 -9.92
CA ASP A 277 -0.06 -21.49 -11.32
C ASP A 277 0.29 -20.00 -11.46
N THR A 278 -0.35 -19.14 -10.67
CA THR A 278 -0.04 -17.71 -10.64
C THR A 278 1.37 -17.45 -10.10
N ILE A 279 1.78 -18.16 -9.04
CA ILE A 279 3.15 -18.07 -8.48
C ILE A 279 4.19 -18.57 -9.50
N ARG A 280 3.91 -19.68 -10.20
CA ARG A 280 4.76 -20.21 -11.29
C ARG A 280 4.91 -19.20 -12.43
N ALA A 281 3.79 -18.64 -12.88
CA ALA A 281 3.78 -17.62 -13.93
C ALA A 281 4.60 -16.39 -13.52
N HIS A 282 4.48 -15.95 -12.26
CA HIS A 282 5.26 -14.85 -11.73
C HIS A 282 6.76 -15.14 -11.73
N ALA A 283 7.16 -16.29 -11.18
CA ALA A 283 8.57 -16.71 -11.18
C ALA A 283 9.15 -16.82 -12.59
N ALA A 284 8.35 -17.28 -13.57
CA ALA A 284 8.75 -17.32 -14.97
C ALA A 284 8.83 -15.93 -15.61
N SER A 285 7.91 -15.01 -15.27
CA SER A 285 7.88 -13.65 -15.83
C SER A 285 9.04 -12.80 -15.34
N LEU A 286 9.51 -12.98 -14.09
CA LEU A 286 10.73 -12.35 -13.56
C LEU A 286 11.98 -12.66 -14.40
N LYS A 287 12.06 -13.86 -15.00
CA LYS A 287 13.18 -14.29 -15.85
C LYS A 287 13.11 -13.75 -17.28
N LYS A 288 11.91 -13.40 -17.75
CA LYS A 288 11.63 -13.09 -19.16
C LYS A 288 11.45 -11.60 -19.43
N ILE A 289 10.92 -10.85 -18.47
CA ILE A 289 10.54 -9.45 -18.64
C ILE A 289 11.29 -8.63 -17.59
N ALA A 290 12.01 -7.60 -18.05
CA ALA A 290 12.68 -6.69 -17.14
C ALA A 290 11.65 -5.85 -16.34
N PRO A 291 11.93 -5.53 -15.07
CA PRO A 291 11.07 -4.66 -14.29
C PRO A 291 11.03 -3.24 -14.88
N ASN A 292 9.92 -2.56 -14.66
CA ASN A 292 9.79 -1.14 -14.97
C ASN A 292 10.74 -0.34 -14.08
N ARG A 293 11.56 0.54 -14.67
CA ARG A 293 12.55 1.31 -13.89
C ARG A 293 11.93 2.39 -13.01
N GLU A 294 10.79 2.95 -13.41
CA GLU A 294 10.12 4.04 -12.69
C GLU A 294 9.30 3.51 -11.51
N TYR A 295 8.78 2.28 -11.63
CA TYR A 295 7.93 1.63 -10.64
C TYR A 295 8.52 0.32 -10.10
N TYR A 296 9.86 0.22 -10.07
CA TYR A 296 10.55 -1.00 -9.68
C TYR A 296 10.15 -1.47 -8.28
N LEU A 297 10.05 -0.54 -7.32
CA LEU A 297 9.61 -0.84 -5.96
C LEU A 297 8.23 -1.52 -5.93
N VAL A 298 7.30 -1.09 -6.79
CA VAL A 298 5.95 -1.66 -6.85
C VAL A 298 6.00 -3.10 -7.36
N ASP A 299 6.87 -3.39 -8.33
CA ASP A 299 7.10 -4.75 -8.82
C ASP A 299 7.76 -5.63 -7.76
N VAL A 300 8.74 -5.12 -7.01
CA VAL A 300 9.33 -5.86 -5.87
C VAL A 300 8.30 -6.12 -4.78
N MET A 301 7.47 -5.13 -4.43
CA MET A 301 6.38 -5.33 -3.47
C MET A 301 5.39 -6.41 -3.94
N ALA A 302 5.13 -6.51 -5.25
CA ALA A 302 4.31 -7.58 -5.81
C ALA A 302 4.99 -8.96 -5.63
N THR A 303 6.29 -9.04 -5.86
CA THR A 303 7.08 -10.24 -5.61
C THR A 303 7.10 -10.62 -4.13
N ASP A 304 7.21 -9.67 -3.21
CA ASP A 304 7.14 -9.92 -1.76
C ASP A 304 5.78 -10.50 -1.36
N MET A 305 4.68 -9.95 -1.90
CA MET A 305 3.33 -10.46 -1.67
C MET A 305 3.15 -11.89 -2.19
N ILE A 306 3.66 -12.18 -3.39
CA ILE A 306 3.57 -13.52 -3.99
C ILE A 306 4.47 -14.52 -3.22
N THR A 307 5.65 -14.09 -2.80
CA THR A 307 6.57 -14.91 -1.98
C THR A 307 5.94 -15.26 -0.64
N MET A 308 5.27 -14.31 0.01
CA MET A 308 4.52 -14.55 1.25
C MET A 308 3.41 -15.61 1.06
N LEU A 309 2.70 -15.60 -0.06
CA LEU A 309 1.69 -16.63 -0.37
C LEU A 309 2.35 -18.00 -0.61
N SER A 310 3.49 -18.01 -1.31
CA SER A 310 4.30 -19.22 -1.47
C SER A 310 4.79 -19.76 -0.12
N ASP A 311 5.29 -18.89 0.76
CA ASP A 311 5.75 -19.25 2.10
C ASP A 311 4.63 -19.81 2.96
N THR A 312 3.42 -19.26 2.85
CA THR A 312 2.23 -19.78 3.52
C THR A 312 1.95 -21.20 3.05
N LEU A 313 1.89 -21.43 1.74
CA LEU A 313 1.66 -22.75 1.15
C LEU A 313 2.71 -23.78 1.62
N TRP A 314 4.00 -23.43 1.53
CA TRP A 314 5.10 -24.30 1.97
C TRP A 314 5.03 -24.57 3.48
N THR A 315 4.73 -23.55 4.28
CA THR A 315 4.67 -23.68 5.74
C THR A 315 3.52 -24.58 6.17
N GLU A 316 2.34 -24.43 5.56
CA GLU A 316 1.18 -25.28 5.83
C GLU A 316 1.48 -26.74 5.46
N ALA A 317 2.08 -26.98 4.30
CA ALA A 317 2.32 -28.32 3.80
C ALA A 317 3.46 -29.05 4.51
N VAL A 318 4.64 -28.42 4.61
CA VAL A 318 5.87 -29.09 5.08
C VAL A 318 6.51 -28.45 6.32
N GLY A 319 6.03 -27.28 6.76
CA GLY A 319 6.45 -26.66 8.02
C GLY A 319 7.60 -25.65 7.93
N HIS A 320 8.05 -25.33 6.71
CA HIS A 320 9.07 -24.30 6.46
C HIS A 320 8.65 -23.41 5.29
N ARG A 321 9.33 -22.28 5.12
CA ARG A 321 9.09 -21.32 4.02
C ARG A 321 9.46 -21.89 2.66
N THR A 322 9.14 -21.16 1.60
CA THR A 322 9.66 -21.45 0.26
C THR A 322 11.18 -21.54 0.32
N PRO A 323 11.80 -22.62 -0.21
CA PRO A 323 13.26 -22.70 -0.28
C PRO A 323 13.85 -21.49 -1.02
N HIS A 324 15.05 -21.06 -0.60
CA HIS A 324 15.73 -19.95 -1.26
C HIS A 324 15.92 -20.24 -2.76
N GLY A 325 15.50 -19.31 -3.62
CA GLY A 325 15.50 -19.50 -5.08
C GLY A 325 14.43 -20.46 -5.62
N GLY A 326 13.57 -21.00 -4.76
CA GLY A 326 12.51 -21.96 -5.08
C GLY A 326 11.15 -21.35 -5.43
N LEU A 327 11.04 -20.02 -5.58
CA LEU A 327 9.79 -19.38 -5.96
C LEU A 327 9.29 -19.94 -7.31
N GLY A 328 8.03 -20.38 -7.33
CA GLY A 328 7.45 -21.09 -8.48
C GLY A 328 7.63 -22.60 -8.48
N SER A 329 8.13 -23.19 -7.39
CA SER A 329 8.15 -24.63 -7.17
C SER A 329 7.37 -25.02 -5.91
N PHE A 330 6.89 -26.26 -5.85
CA PHE A 330 6.09 -26.78 -4.75
C PHE A 330 6.53 -28.19 -4.34
N TRP A 331 6.27 -28.54 -3.08
CA TRP A 331 6.65 -29.83 -2.46
C TRP A 331 6.03 -31.05 -3.14
N ASP A 332 4.96 -30.86 -3.91
CA ASP A 332 4.21 -31.90 -4.62
C ASP A 332 4.39 -31.83 -6.14
N ASP A 333 5.32 -31.00 -6.62
CA ASP A 333 5.73 -31.04 -8.02
C ASP A 333 6.30 -32.43 -8.33
N LYS A 334 5.85 -33.01 -9.45
CA LYS A 334 6.39 -34.31 -9.90
C LYS A 334 7.87 -34.13 -10.20
N SER A 335 8.72 -34.80 -9.43
CA SER A 335 10.16 -34.82 -9.67
C SER A 335 10.44 -35.58 -10.98
N ASP A 336 10.82 -34.88 -12.03
CA ASP A 336 11.38 -35.51 -13.24
C ASP A 336 12.87 -35.89 -13.06
N GLU A 337 13.43 -35.76 -11.86
CA GLU A 337 14.80 -36.20 -11.53
C GLU A 337 14.86 -37.19 -10.35
N PRO A 338 15.74 -38.21 -10.43
CA PRO A 338 15.93 -39.19 -9.36
C PRO A 338 16.58 -38.52 -8.14
N ALA A 339 16.12 -38.93 -6.95
CA ALA A 339 16.51 -38.40 -5.66
C ALA A 339 18.02 -38.11 -5.55
N LEU A 340 18.38 -36.82 -5.49
CA LEU A 340 19.71 -36.40 -5.08
C LEU A 340 19.76 -36.40 -3.56
N ASP A 341 20.66 -37.25 -3.05
CA ASP A 341 21.07 -37.37 -1.65
C ASP A 341 21.58 -36.01 -1.16
N ILE A 342 20.81 -35.33 -0.30
CA ILE A 342 21.19 -34.04 0.26
C ILE A 342 22.31 -34.30 1.26
N ASN A 343 23.53 -33.85 0.94
CA ASN A 343 24.65 -33.87 1.86
C ASN A 343 24.52 -32.72 2.88
N MET A 344 24.72 -33.05 4.15
CA MET A 344 24.28 -32.30 5.33
C MET A 344 25.30 -31.22 5.78
N ASP A 345 26.02 -30.61 4.84
CA ASP A 345 27.13 -29.69 5.14
C ASP A 345 26.79 -28.19 5.02
N ASP A 346 25.54 -27.82 4.67
CA ASP A 346 25.11 -26.43 4.50
C ASP A 346 24.02 -25.96 5.52
N LEU A 347 24.11 -26.42 6.78
CA LEU A 347 23.27 -25.92 7.89
C LEU A 347 23.88 -24.70 8.62
#